data_AF-A0AAV0MWI8-F1
#
_entry.id   AF-A0AAV0MWI8-F1
#
_cell.length_a   1.000
_cell.length_b   1.000
_cell.length_c   1.000
_cell.angle_alpha   90.00
_cell.angle_beta   90.00
_cell.angle_gamma   90.00
#
_symmetry.space_group_name_H-M   'P 1'
#
loop_
_entity.id
_entity.type
_entity.pdbx_description
1 polymer ?
#
loop_
_entity_poly.entity_id
_entity_poly.type
_entity_poly.pdbx_seq_one_letter_code
_entity_poly.pdbx_strand_id
1 'polypeptide(L)'
;MSRLSDLINLSDTTEKVIAEYICPQVIFRDPFRRGNHHLLVMCDAYSPSGDPIPTNKRHAAANIFGQIKAEEPLFGIEQSINISGINAEVMPGQWEFQIGPSPGISAADELWVARYILERITEMAGVVLSLDPKPIEGDWNGASAHTNFSTKAMREEEGGFELIKKAIHKLQLRHADHIAAYGEGNERRLTGRHETAEINTFSWGVADRGASIRVGRKTEKEGRGYFEDRRPSSNMDPYVVTSMIAHTTLLWEQP
;
A
#
# COMPACT_ATOMS: atom_id res chain seq x y z
N MET A 1 -22.09 11.42 -8.33
CA MET A 1 -21.11 10.44 -7.84
C MET A 1 -19.84 11.22 -7.53
N SER A 2 -19.33 11.12 -6.31
CA SER A 2 -18.00 11.65 -5.98
C SER A 2 -16.94 10.88 -6.78
N ARG A 3 -15.89 11.57 -7.23
CA ARG A 3 -14.72 10.92 -7.81
C ARG A 3 -13.93 10.26 -6.68
N LEU A 4 -13.12 9.24 -6.99
CA LEU A 4 -12.25 8.61 -5.98
C LEU A 4 -11.22 9.60 -5.42
N SER A 5 -10.84 10.62 -6.20
CA SER A 5 -10.10 11.78 -5.71
C SER A 5 -10.78 12.43 -4.51
N ASP A 6 -12.10 12.56 -4.51
CA ASP A 6 -12.84 13.34 -3.51
C ASP A 6 -13.01 12.56 -2.20
N LEU A 7 -12.77 11.24 -2.22
CA LEU A 7 -12.78 10.36 -1.04
C LEU A 7 -11.41 10.24 -0.37
N ILE A 8 -10.34 10.70 -1.01
CA ILE A 8 -8.94 10.41 -0.64
C ILE A 8 -8.11 11.70 -0.56
N ASN A 9 -8.22 12.53 -1.59
CA ASN A 9 -7.84 13.93 -1.54
C ASN A 9 -8.96 14.74 -0.88
N LEU A 10 -9.13 14.52 0.44
CA LEU A 10 -9.29 15.65 1.34
C LEU A 10 -8.17 16.64 0.96
N SER A 11 -8.56 17.75 0.35
CA SER A 11 -7.66 18.70 -0.30
C SER A 11 -6.56 19.17 0.65
N ASP A 12 -5.34 19.35 0.13
CA ASP A 12 -4.29 20.09 0.83
C ASP A 12 -4.72 21.55 0.99
N THR A 13 -5.46 21.81 2.06
CA THR A 13 -5.80 23.15 2.50
C THR A 13 -4.53 23.80 3.03
N THR A 14 -4.18 24.97 2.49
CA THR A 14 -3.07 25.79 3.01
C THR A 14 -3.33 26.33 4.43
N GLU A 15 -4.53 26.14 4.97
CA GLU A 15 -4.80 26.31 6.39
C GLU A 15 -4.19 25.16 7.21
N LYS A 16 -3.31 25.52 8.16
CA LYS A 16 -2.79 24.59 9.16
C LYS A 16 -3.91 24.20 10.14
N VAL A 17 -4.68 23.17 9.80
CA VAL A 17 -5.55 22.50 10.76
C VAL A 17 -4.67 21.82 11.80
N ILE A 18 -4.71 22.30 13.04
CA ILE A 18 -3.99 21.68 14.16
C ILE A 18 -4.79 20.44 14.60
N ALA A 19 -4.12 19.30 14.66
CA ALA A 19 -4.64 18.11 15.31
C ALA A 19 -4.61 18.32 16.83
N GLU A 20 -5.77 18.48 17.46
CA GLU A 20 -5.87 18.63 18.92
C GLU A 20 -6.32 17.33 19.61
N TYR A 21 -7.01 16.44 18.87
CA TYR A 21 -7.40 15.12 19.37
C TYR A 21 -6.70 13.99 18.61
N ILE A 22 -6.05 13.11 19.37
CA ILE A 22 -5.53 11.83 18.89
C ILE A 22 -6.41 10.70 19.44
N CYS A 23 -6.94 9.87 18.56
CA CYS A 23 -7.85 8.77 18.92
C CYS A 23 -7.14 7.42 18.72
N PRO A 24 -6.79 6.68 19.79
CA PRO A 24 -6.15 5.36 19.71
C PRO A 24 -6.93 4.37 18.83
N GLN A 25 -6.22 3.67 17.95
CA GLN A 25 -6.81 2.74 16.98
C GLN A 25 -6.29 1.31 17.15
N VAL A 26 -4.97 1.14 17.23
CA VAL A 26 -4.33 -0.17 17.43
C VAL A 26 -3.09 -0.02 18.31
N ILE A 27 -2.80 -1.08 19.06
CA ILE A 27 -1.75 -1.13 20.07
C ILE A 27 -0.74 -2.22 19.69
N PHE A 28 0.53 -1.84 19.66
CA PHE A 28 1.67 -2.74 19.49
C PHE A 28 2.55 -2.69 20.75
N ARG A 29 3.38 -3.72 20.99
CA ARG A 29 4.41 -3.65 22.04
C ARG A 29 5.54 -2.73 21.58
N ASP A 30 6.03 -1.90 22.48
CA ASP A 30 7.21 -1.06 22.24
C ASP A 30 8.48 -1.95 22.27
N PRO A 31 9.24 -2.07 21.16
CA PRO A 31 10.45 -2.91 21.12
C PRO A 31 11.70 -2.20 21.64
N PHE A 32 11.64 -0.89 21.87
CA PHE A 32 12.79 -0.06 22.26
C PHE A 32 12.91 0.09 23.77
N ARG A 33 11.77 0.18 24.48
CA ARG A 33 11.73 0.37 25.93
C ARG A 33 11.78 -0.98 26.66
N ARG A 34 12.58 -1.05 27.72
CA ARG A 34 12.74 -2.27 28.53
C ARG A 34 11.46 -2.60 29.29
N GLY A 35 10.99 -3.84 29.17
CA GLY A 35 9.86 -4.38 29.92
C GLY A 35 8.54 -4.39 29.12
N ASN A 36 7.67 -5.34 29.44
CA ASN A 36 6.49 -5.67 28.63
C ASN A 36 5.27 -4.74 28.83
N HIS A 37 5.45 -3.59 29.48
CA HIS A 37 4.39 -2.64 29.83
C HIS A 37 4.38 -1.39 28.95
N HIS A 38 5.36 -1.24 28.06
CA HIS A 38 5.42 -0.13 27.11
C HIS A 38 4.76 -0.50 25.79
N LEU A 39 4.01 0.44 25.24
CA LEU A 39 3.14 0.25 24.09
C LEU A 39 3.38 1.37 23.07
N LEU A 40 3.40 0.99 21.79
CA LEU A 40 3.21 1.93 20.69
C LEU A 40 1.71 1.93 20.35
N VAL A 41 1.16 3.12 20.13
CA VAL A 41 -0.27 3.30 19.85
C VAL A 41 -0.39 4.07 18.54
N MET A 42 -0.97 3.43 17.52
CA MET A 42 -1.34 4.11 16.29
C MET A 42 -2.64 4.85 16.51
N CYS A 43 -2.72 6.09 16.05
CA CYS A 43 -3.85 6.98 16.30
C CYS A 43 -4.38 7.58 14.99
N ASP A 44 -5.69 7.78 14.94
CA ASP A 44 -6.31 8.75 14.04
C ASP A 44 -6.09 10.17 14.61
N ALA A 45 -6.16 11.19 13.75
CA ALA A 45 -6.10 12.60 14.12
C ALA A 45 -7.41 13.34 13.76
N TYR A 46 -7.92 14.14 14.70
CA TYR A 46 -9.18 14.87 14.58
C TYR A 46 -9.01 16.35 14.96
N SER A 47 -9.84 17.19 14.35
CA SER A 47 -9.95 18.63 14.61
C SER A 47 -10.68 18.90 15.95
N PRO A 48 -10.66 20.14 16.48
CA PRO A 48 -11.37 20.48 17.71
C PRO A 48 -12.89 20.27 17.66
N SER A 49 -13.50 20.24 16.47
CA SER A 49 -14.93 19.92 16.28
C SER A 49 -15.24 18.42 16.28
N GLY A 50 -14.21 17.56 16.30
CA GLY A 50 -14.35 16.10 16.19
C GLY A 50 -14.35 15.57 14.75
N ASP A 51 -14.12 16.42 13.76
CA ASP A 51 -14.04 16.02 12.35
C ASP A 51 -12.63 15.48 12.01
N PRO A 52 -12.50 14.46 11.13
CA PRO A 52 -11.18 13.97 10.71
C PRO A 52 -10.43 15.07 9.95
N ILE A 53 -9.17 15.32 10.32
CA ILE A 53 -8.35 16.35 9.64
C ILE A 53 -8.04 15.94 8.18
N PRO A 54 -7.71 16.88 7.27
CA PRO A 54 -7.47 16.57 5.86
C PRO A 54 -6.40 15.50 5.57
N THR A 55 -5.41 15.38 6.46
CA THR A 55 -4.33 14.38 6.37
C THR A 55 -4.67 13.03 7.01
N ASN A 56 -5.83 12.88 7.66
CA ASN A 56 -6.30 11.60 8.21
C ASN A 56 -6.87 10.70 7.10
N LYS A 57 -5.98 10.11 6.30
CA LYS A 57 -6.34 9.17 5.23
C LYS A 57 -6.86 7.83 5.77
N ARG A 58 -6.51 7.49 7.03
CA ARG A 58 -6.98 6.30 7.74
C ARG A 58 -8.50 6.27 7.91
N HIS A 59 -9.11 7.39 8.27
CA HIS A 59 -10.57 7.49 8.42
C HIS A 59 -11.32 7.12 7.12
N ALA A 60 -10.87 7.66 5.97
CA ALA A 60 -11.44 7.34 4.66
C ALA A 60 -11.26 5.85 4.29
N ALA A 61 -10.06 5.31 4.51
CA ALA A 61 -9.77 3.89 4.26
C ALA A 61 -10.63 2.97 5.15
N ALA A 62 -10.81 3.30 6.43
CA ALA A 62 -11.65 2.53 7.36
C ALA A 62 -13.12 2.49 6.91
N ASN A 63 -13.65 3.61 6.41
CA ASN A 63 -15.02 3.67 5.86
C ASN A 63 -15.19 2.78 4.61
N ILE A 64 -14.16 2.66 3.76
CA ILE A 64 -14.16 1.73 2.62
C ILE A 64 -14.10 0.28 3.11
N PHE A 65 -13.15 -0.06 3.99
CA PHE A 65 -13.00 -1.42 4.52
C PHE A 65 -14.20 -1.91 5.33
N GLY A 66 -14.94 -1.00 5.99
CA GLY A 66 -16.20 -1.32 6.66
C GLY A 66 -17.29 -1.83 5.71
N GLN A 67 -17.35 -1.30 4.48
CA GLN A 67 -18.35 -1.69 3.47
C GLN A 67 -18.04 -3.06 2.84
N ILE A 68 -16.75 -3.39 2.65
CA ILE A 68 -16.30 -4.62 1.97
C ILE A 68 -15.86 -5.73 2.93
N LYS A 69 -16.22 -5.65 4.22
CA LYS A 69 -15.76 -6.60 5.24
C LYS A 69 -16.08 -8.08 4.91
N ALA A 70 -17.18 -8.32 4.19
CA ALA A 70 -17.60 -9.67 3.78
C ALA A 70 -16.68 -10.32 2.73
N GLU A 71 -15.91 -9.52 1.98
CA GLU A 71 -15.02 -10.01 0.90
C GLU A 71 -13.69 -10.58 1.41
N GLU A 72 -13.42 -10.43 2.72
CA GLU A 72 -12.15 -10.77 3.39
C GLU A 72 -10.90 -10.34 2.57
N PRO A 73 -10.77 -9.03 2.25
CA PRO A 73 -9.65 -8.52 1.46
C PRO A 73 -8.34 -8.65 2.24
N LEU A 74 -7.38 -9.36 1.66
CA LEU A 74 -6.02 -9.52 2.20
C LEU A 74 -5.03 -8.73 1.35
N PHE A 75 -4.16 -8.00 2.03
CA PHE A 75 -3.03 -7.27 1.45
C PHE A 75 -1.71 -7.88 1.95
N GLY A 76 -0.76 -8.06 1.05
CA GLY A 76 0.65 -8.27 1.39
C GLY A 76 1.46 -7.12 0.82
N ILE A 77 2.01 -6.27 1.69
CA ILE A 77 2.75 -5.06 1.30
C ILE A 77 4.21 -5.29 1.66
N GLU A 78 5.12 -4.92 0.77
CA GLU A 78 6.56 -5.16 0.97
C GLU A 78 7.17 -4.09 1.91
N GLN A 79 6.76 -4.12 3.19
CA GLN A 79 7.42 -3.54 4.39
C GLN A 79 7.11 -4.39 5.69
N SER A 80 6.91 -3.92 6.97
CA SER A 80 6.94 -4.82 8.20
C SER A 80 5.79 -4.76 9.25
N ILE A 81 5.92 -5.60 10.30
CA ILE A 81 4.95 -6.07 11.30
C ILE A 81 3.99 -7.09 10.68
N ASN A 82 3.82 -8.25 11.35
CA ASN A 82 3.50 -9.51 10.66
C ASN A 82 4.48 -9.79 9.50
N ILE A 83 5.78 -9.86 9.84
CA ILE A 83 6.84 -10.02 8.84
C ILE A 83 6.82 -11.44 8.25
N SER A 84 6.60 -11.56 6.95
CA SER A 84 6.68 -12.83 6.20
C SER A 84 8.06 -13.06 5.54
N GLY A 85 8.88 -12.02 5.38
CA GLY A 85 10.27 -12.15 4.90
C GLY A 85 11.07 -10.85 5.00
N ILE A 86 12.38 -10.97 4.71
CA ILE A 86 13.33 -9.86 4.51
C ILE A 86 14.36 -10.27 3.44
N ASN A 87 14.84 -9.31 2.64
CA ASN A 87 15.93 -9.52 1.69
C ASN A 87 16.71 -8.22 1.41
N ALA A 88 17.97 -8.38 0.97
CA ALA A 88 18.67 -7.28 0.32
C ALA A 88 18.10 -7.11 -1.10
N GLU A 89 18.08 -5.86 -1.57
CA GLU A 89 17.60 -5.52 -2.91
C GLU A 89 18.73 -5.27 -3.92
N VAL A 90 18.36 -5.02 -5.17
CA VAL A 90 19.31 -4.92 -6.30
C VAL A 90 20.32 -3.77 -6.14
N MET A 91 19.90 -2.60 -5.63
CA MET A 91 20.81 -1.49 -5.38
C MET A 91 21.59 -1.70 -4.06
N PRO A 92 22.93 -1.56 -4.03
CA PRO A 92 23.70 -1.67 -2.79
C PRO A 92 23.18 -0.70 -1.70
N GLY A 93 22.83 -1.23 -0.53
CA GLY A 93 22.24 -0.48 0.57
C GLY A 93 20.71 -0.41 0.55
N GLN A 94 20.05 -0.90 -0.50
CA GLN A 94 18.60 -1.09 -0.56
C GLN A 94 18.21 -2.42 0.09
N TRP A 95 17.08 -2.43 0.81
CA TRP A 95 16.55 -3.59 1.51
C TRP A 95 15.03 -3.63 1.40
N GLU A 96 14.48 -4.84 1.38
CA GLU A 96 13.06 -5.12 1.42
C GLU A 96 12.73 -6.02 2.60
N PHE A 97 11.49 -5.93 3.05
CA PHE A 97 10.88 -6.70 4.12
C PHE A 97 9.38 -6.81 3.78
N GLN A 98 8.67 -7.87 4.19
CA GLN A 98 7.27 -8.06 3.74
C GLN A 98 6.25 -8.19 4.90
N ILE A 99 5.12 -7.46 4.82
CA ILE A 99 3.94 -7.56 5.69
C ILE A 99 3.00 -8.61 5.12
N GLY A 100 2.46 -9.41 6.03
CA GLY A 100 1.19 -10.06 5.80
C GLY A 100 1.34 -11.46 5.22
N PRO A 101 0.23 -12.04 4.72
CA PRO A 101 -1.03 -11.36 4.40
C PRO A 101 -1.78 -10.82 5.62
N SER A 102 -2.27 -9.59 5.52
CA SER A 102 -2.98 -8.87 6.59
C SER A 102 -4.33 -8.29 6.08
N PRO A 103 -5.41 -8.34 6.88
CA PRO A 103 -6.77 -8.00 6.42
C PRO A 103 -7.09 -6.50 6.45
N GLY A 104 -7.58 -5.98 5.32
CA GLY A 104 -8.15 -4.63 5.21
C GLY A 104 -7.25 -3.54 5.79
N ILE A 105 -7.79 -2.77 6.74
CA ILE A 105 -7.10 -1.64 7.38
C ILE A 105 -5.83 -2.05 8.15
N SER A 106 -5.72 -3.30 8.63
CA SER A 106 -4.59 -3.70 9.49
C SER A 106 -3.27 -3.72 8.72
N ALA A 107 -3.29 -4.04 7.42
CA ALA A 107 -2.10 -3.99 6.57
C ALA A 107 -1.49 -2.58 6.48
N ALA A 108 -2.33 -1.55 6.54
CA ALA A 108 -1.88 -0.16 6.52
C ALA A 108 -1.43 0.34 7.91
N ASP A 109 -2.13 -0.09 8.97
CA ASP A 109 -1.74 0.18 10.36
C ASP A 109 -0.38 -0.47 10.70
N GLU A 110 -0.18 -1.72 10.29
CA GLU A 110 1.08 -2.46 10.45
C GLU A 110 2.23 -1.74 9.71
N LEU A 111 2.01 -1.33 8.45
CA LEU A 111 3.02 -0.64 7.65
C LEU A 111 3.49 0.68 8.28
N TRP A 112 2.57 1.52 8.76
CA TRP A 112 2.96 2.80 9.34
C TRP A 112 3.80 2.62 10.61
N VAL A 113 3.42 1.68 11.49
CA VAL A 113 4.19 1.41 12.71
C VAL A 113 5.53 0.72 12.38
N ALA A 114 5.61 -0.07 11.30
CA ALA A 114 6.87 -0.59 10.79
C ALA A 114 7.84 0.47 10.26
N ARG A 115 7.34 1.40 9.43
CA ARG A 115 8.16 2.52 8.93
C ARG A 115 8.72 3.34 10.08
N TYR A 116 7.89 3.62 11.10
CA TYR A 116 8.33 4.24 12.35
C TYR A 116 9.43 3.41 13.04
N ILE A 117 9.21 2.10 13.26
CA ILE A 117 10.22 1.24 13.90
C ILE A 117 11.54 1.23 13.13
N LEU A 118 11.50 1.13 11.79
CA LEU A 118 12.69 1.16 10.96
C LEU A 118 13.43 2.49 11.07
N GLU A 119 12.72 3.61 11.00
CA GLU A 119 13.29 4.95 11.16
C GLU A 119 13.98 5.12 12.52
N ARG A 120 13.34 4.67 13.62
CA ARG A 120 13.93 4.65 14.96
C ARG A 120 15.21 3.80 15.02
N ILE A 121 15.24 2.63 14.36
CA ILE A 121 16.44 1.77 14.28
C ILE A 121 17.56 2.47 13.50
N THR A 122 17.24 3.10 12.36
CA THR A 122 18.25 3.82 11.56
C THR A 122 18.80 5.04 12.30
N GLU A 123 17.96 5.79 13.02
CA GLU A 123 18.38 6.91 13.87
C GLU A 123 19.36 6.44 14.95
N MET A 124 19.04 5.34 15.65
CA MET A 124 19.94 4.72 16.64
C MET A 124 21.27 4.24 16.04
N ALA A 125 21.29 3.88 14.76
CA ALA A 125 22.50 3.49 14.03
C ALA A 125 23.27 4.69 13.43
N GLY A 126 22.74 5.92 13.52
CA GLY A 126 23.33 7.11 12.87
C GLY A 126 23.19 7.11 11.35
N VAL A 127 22.18 6.43 10.81
CA VAL A 127 21.90 6.29 9.37
C VAL A 127 20.58 6.99 9.03
N VAL A 128 20.48 7.57 7.84
CA VAL A 128 19.24 8.17 7.33
C VAL A 128 18.48 7.14 6.49
N LEU A 129 17.24 6.86 6.86
CA LEU A 129 16.29 6.13 6.01
C LEU A 129 15.76 7.05 4.91
N SER A 130 15.64 6.54 3.68
CA SER A 130 14.88 7.19 2.62
C SER A 130 13.85 6.23 2.04
N LEU A 131 12.65 6.75 1.79
CA LEU A 131 11.59 6.07 1.05
C LEU A 131 11.39 6.67 -0.35
N ASP A 132 12.28 7.54 -0.83
CA ASP A 132 12.18 8.12 -2.18
C ASP A 132 12.12 7.02 -3.26
N PRO A 133 11.21 7.09 -4.25
CA PRO A 133 11.10 6.07 -5.32
C PRO A 133 12.34 5.91 -6.19
N LYS A 134 13.20 6.92 -6.27
CA LYS A 134 14.44 6.93 -7.07
C LYS A 134 15.50 7.75 -6.33
N PRO A 135 16.09 7.21 -5.25
CA PRO A 135 16.99 7.96 -4.37
C PRO A 135 18.34 8.27 -5.03
N ILE A 136 18.73 7.48 -6.03
CA ILE A 136 19.93 7.67 -6.84
C ILE A 136 19.51 7.69 -8.31
N GLU A 137 19.93 8.72 -9.05
CA GLU A 137 19.68 8.84 -10.49
C GLU A 137 20.53 7.87 -11.33
N GLY A 138 20.14 7.67 -12.58
CA GLY A 138 20.86 6.81 -13.52
C GLY A 138 20.51 5.33 -13.40
N ASP A 139 21.51 4.48 -13.63
CA ASP A 139 21.37 3.03 -13.85
C ASP A 139 21.33 2.21 -12.54
N TRP A 140 20.54 2.69 -11.58
CA TRP A 140 20.26 2.03 -10.31
C TRP A 140 18.77 1.73 -10.18
N ASN A 141 18.41 0.65 -9.50
CA ASN A 141 17.01 0.35 -9.23
C ASN A 141 16.35 1.45 -8.38
N GLY A 142 15.07 1.71 -8.63
CA GLY A 142 14.25 2.50 -7.72
C GLY A 142 13.69 1.66 -6.58
N ALA A 143 13.00 2.31 -5.65
CA ALA A 143 12.33 1.67 -4.53
C ALA A 143 10.80 1.71 -4.70
N SER A 144 10.14 0.61 -4.35
CA SER A 144 8.71 0.39 -4.53
C SER A 144 8.05 -0.06 -3.22
N ALA A 145 6.73 -0.22 -3.25
CA ALA A 145 5.98 -0.94 -2.24
C ALA A 145 4.96 -1.83 -2.96
N HIS A 146 5.42 -2.92 -3.59
CA HIS A 146 4.50 -3.77 -4.35
C HIS A 146 3.40 -4.28 -3.41
N THR A 147 2.17 -4.26 -3.91
CA THR A 147 0.98 -4.57 -3.11
C THR A 147 0.30 -5.79 -3.69
N ASN A 148 0.45 -6.92 -2.98
CA ASN A 148 -0.23 -8.17 -3.27
C ASN A 148 -1.68 -8.08 -2.75
N PHE A 149 -2.67 -8.42 -3.57
CA PHE A 149 -4.09 -8.32 -3.21
C PHE A 149 -4.90 -9.56 -3.61
N SER A 150 -5.84 -9.95 -2.73
CA SER A 150 -6.89 -10.93 -3.04
C SER A 150 -8.11 -10.77 -2.14
N THR A 151 -9.29 -11.14 -2.65
CA THR A 151 -10.48 -11.45 -1.84
C THR A 151 -10.59 -12.94 -1.57
N LYS A 152 -11.53 -13.34 -0.70
CA LYS A 152 -11.87 -14.74 -0.45
C LYS A 152 -12.16 -15.51 -1.73
N ALA A 153 -13.05 -14.96 -2.57
CA ALA A 153 -13.45 -15.56 -3.83
C ALA A 153 -12.25 -15.79 -4.78
N MET A 154 -11.32 -14.82 -4.87
CA MET A 154 -10.09 -14.99 -5.67
C MET A 154 -9.19 -16.14 -5.19
N ARG A 155 -9.18 -16.44 -3.88
CA ARG A 155 -8.34 -17.48 -3.26
C ARG A 155 -8.99 -18.86 -3.21
N GLU A 156 -10.30 -18.93 -2.99
CA GLU A 156 -10.99 -20.16 -2.58
C GLU A 156 -11.89 -20.73 -3.67
N GLU A 157 -12.52 -19.90 -4.51
CA GLU A 157 -13.52 -20.34 -5.50
C GLU A 157 -12.91 -20.94 -6.76
N GLU A 158 -13.67 -21.83 -7.39
CA GLU A 158 -13.35 -22.35 -8.72
C GLU A 158 -13.54 -21.23 -9.75
N GLY A 159 -12.50 -20.96 -10.54
CA GLY A 159 -12.47 -19.77 -11.42
C GLY A 159 -12.00 -18.47 -10.75
N GLY A 160 -11.41 -18.52 -9.54
CA GLY A 160 -10.83 -17.34 -8.87
C GLY A 160 -9.83 -16.53 -9.73
N PHE A 161 -9.14 -17.17 -10.68
CA PHE A 161 -8.28 -16.50 -11.66
C PHE A 161 -9.04 -15.62 -12.67
N GLU A 162 -10.29 -15.93 -12.99
CA GLU A 162 -11.14 -15.03 -13.80
C GLU A 162 -11.61 -13.82 -12.98
N LEU A 163 -11.80 -13.97 -11.67
CA LEU A 163 -12.03 -12.83 -10.77
C LEU A 163 -10.79 -11.93 -10.69
N ILE A 164 -9.59 -12.51 -10.63
CA ILE A 164 -8.32 -11.79 -10.72
C ILE A 164 -8.24 -11.00 -12.04
N LYS A 165 -8.50 -11.62 -13.20
CA LYS A 165 -8.50 -10.92 -14.50
C LYS A 165 -9.51 -9.77 -14.54
N LYS A 166 -10.72 -9.95 -14.01
CA LYS A 166 -11.73 -8.88 -13.91
C LYS A 166 -11.25 -7.71 -13.04
N ALA A 167 -10.65 -8.00 -11.89
CA ALA A 167 -10.07 -6.99 -11.00
C ALA A 167 -8.91 -6.22 -11.67
N ILE A 168 -8.02 -6.92 -12.38
CA ILE A 168 -6.94 -6.32 -13.18
C ILE A 168 -7.51 -5.41 -14.26
N HIS A 169 -8.59 -5.79 -14.93
CA HIS A 169 -9.25 -4.94 -15.93
C HIS A 169 -9.87 -3.68 -15.30
N LYS A 170 -10.52 -3.78 -14.12
CA LYS A 170 -10.98 -2.59 -13.37
C LYS A 170 -9.81 -1.65 -13.01
N LEU A 171 -8.65 -2.20 -12.61
CA LEU A 171 -7.43 -1.41 -12.34
C LEU A 171 -6.81 -0.77 -13.59
N GLN A 172 -6.92 -1.42 -14.76
CA GLN A 172 -6.49 -0.86 -16.06
C GLN A 172 -7.28 0.39 -16.40
N LEU A 173 -8.61 0.31 -16.29
CA LEU A 173 -9.55 1.39 -16.60
C LEU A 173 -9.35 2.62 -15.70
N ARG A 174 -8.74 2.44 -14.53
CA ARG A 174 -8.44 3.48 -13.53
C ARG A 174 -6.95 3.71 -13.33
N HIS A 175 -6.11 3.34 -14.31
CA HIS A 175 -4.67 3.41 -14.18
C HIS A 175 -4.16 4.80 -13.79
N ALA A 176 -4.64 5.85 -14.48
CA ALA A 176 -4.24 7.24 -14.20
C ALA A 176 -4.66 7.71 -12.79
N ASP A 177 -5.89 7.40 -12.35
CA ASP A 177 -6.37 7.72 -11.00
C ASP A 177 -5.46 7.10 -9.92
N HIS A 178 -5.07 5.83 -10.11
CA HIS A 178 -4.17 5.13 -9.20
C HIS A 178 -2.76 5.72 -9.23
N ILE A 179 -2.18 5.94 -10.41
CA ILE A 179 -0.83 6.53 -10.55
C ILE A 179 -0.72 7.88 -9.83
N ALA A 180 -1.74 8.74 -9.95
CA ALA A 180 -1.78 10.05 -9.28
C ALA A 180 -1.77 9.98 -7.73
N ALA A 181 -2.07 8.81 -7.15
CA ALA A 181 -2.13 8.57 -5.70
C ALA A 181 -1.07 7.55 -5.22
N TYR A 182 -0.27 6.98 -6.12
CA TYR A 182 0.68 5.90 -5.86
C TYR A 182 2.07 6.43 -5.44
N GLY A 183 2.10 7.61 -4.80
CA GLY A 183 3.26 8.30 -4.25
C GLY A 183 3.97 9.28 -5.21
N GLU A 184 4.50 10.36 -4.64
CA GLU A 184 5.17 11.43 -5.41
C GLU A 184 6.56 11.01 -5.89
N GLY A 185 7.00 11.52 -7.05
CA GLY A 185 8.30 11.22 -7.64
C GLY A 185 8.37 9.90 -8.41
N ASN A 186 7.25 9.18 -8.51
CA ASN A 186 7.17 7.84 -9.08
C ASN A 186 7.49 7.81 -10.59
N GLU A 187 7.38 8.94 -11.28
CA GLU A 187 7.80 9.14 -12.68
C GLU A 187 9.32 8.94 -12.90
N ARG A 188 10.15 9.18 -11.87
CA ARG A 188 11.58 8.89 -11.92
C ARG A 188 11.90 7.38 -11.84
N ARG A 189 10.93 6.57 -11.41
CA ARG A 189 11.06 5.12 -11.23
C ARG A 189 10.39 4.33 -12.35
N LEU A 190 9.10 4.58 -12.61
CA LEU A 190 8.25 3.87 -13.58
C LEU A 190 8.61 4.26 -15.02
N THR A 191 9.73 3.75 -15.50
CA THR A 191 10.38 4.15 -16.76
C THR A 191 10.39 3.06 -17.83
N GLY A 192 9.78 1.89 -17.55
CA GLY A 192 9.89 0.70 -18.41
C GLY A 192 11.25 -0.03 -18.30
N ARG A 193 12.08 0.34 -17.32
CA ARG A 193 13.40 -0.25 -17.03
C ARG A 193 13.44 -0.75 -15.58
N HIS A 194 14.51 -1.45 -15.20
CA HIS A 194 14.79 -1.87 -13.81
C HIS A 194 13.61 -2.59 -13.14
N GLU A 195 13.01 -3.58 -13.83
CA GLU A 195 11.84 -4.35 -13.35
C GLU A 195 10.58 -3.51 -13.06
N THR A 196 10.35 -2.46 -13.87
CA THR A 196 9.13 -1.62 -13.84
C THR A 196 8.49 -1.46 -15.21
N ALA A 197 7.18 -1.18 -15.23
CA ALA A 197 6.47 -0.65 -16.39
C ALA A 197 6.72 0.86 -16.57
N GLU A 198 6.40 1.40 -17.75
CA GLU A 198 6.39 2.86 -17.98
C GLU A 198 5.10 3.48 -17.42
N ILE A 199 5.21 4.65 -16.79
CA ILE A 199 4.17 5.26 -15.94
C ILE A 199 2.82 5.57 -16.63
N ASN A 200 2.79 5.72 -17.96
CA ASN A 200 1.58 5.99 -18.73
C ASN A 200 1.00 4.71 -19.36
N THR A 201 1.69 3.57 -19.25
CA THR A 201 1.26 2.28 -19.79
C THR A 201 0.77 1.34 -18.69
N PHE A 202 -0.42 0.75 -18.90
CA PHE A 202 -0.88 -0.38 -18.12
C PHE A 202 -0.63 -1.69 -18.86
N SER A 203 0.11 -2.59 -18.23
CA SER A 203 0.34 -3.96 -18.69
C SER A 203 0.15 -4.95 -17.55
N TRP A 204 -0.19 -6.20 -17.87
CA TRP A 204 -0.17 -7.29 -16.90
C TRP A 204 0.33 -8.59 -17.54
N GLY A 205 0.95 -9.45 -16.75
CA GLY A 205 1.49 -10.71 -17.24
C GLY A 205 1.73 -11.75 -16.14
N VAL A 206 1.82 -13.02 -16.54
CA VAL A 206 2.17 -14.11 -15.61
C VAL A 206 3.69 -14.23 -15.50
N ALA A 207 4.17 -14.10 -14.27
CA ALA A 207 5.60 -14.02 -13.92
C ALA A 207 6.38 -12.86 -14.58
N ASP A 208 5.70 -11.93 -15.27
CA ASP A 208 6.30 -10.75 -15.86
C ASP A 208 6.57 -9.70 -14.78
N ARG A 209 7.84 -9.39 -14.54
CA ARG A 209 8.26 -8.35 -13.58
C ARG A 209 8.29 -6.95 -14.18
N GLY A 210 8.34 -6.81 -15.50
CA GLY A 210 8.26 -5.53 -16.20
C GLY A 210 6.82 -5.03 -16.40
N ALA A 211 5.82 -5.85 -16.05
CA ALA A 211 4.43 -5.48 -16.12
C ALA A 211 3.97 -4.58 -14.96
N SER A 212 2.91 -3.80 -15.16
CA SER A 212 2.29 -3.00 -14.10
C SER A 212 1.65 -3.87 -13.02
N ILE A 213 0.97 -4.95 -13.42
CA ILE A 213 0.44 -5.99 -12.53
C ILE A 213 1.07 -7.34 -12.89
N ARG A 214 1.55 -8.08 -11.90
CA ARG A 214 2.07 -9.44 -12.06
C ARG A 214 1.14 -10.46 -11.42
N VAL A 215 0.97 -11.61 -12.08
CA VAL A 215 0.36 -12.80 -11.45
C VAL A 215 1.40 -13.90 -11.34
N GLY A 216 1.46 -14.60 -10.20
CA GLY A 216 2.43 -15.67 -9.99
C GLY A 216 2.09 -16.93 -10.80
N ARG A 217 3.11 -17.68 -11.27
CA ARG A 217 2.92 -18.99 -11.95
C ARG A 217 2.10 -19.97 -11.11
N LYS A 218 2.21 -19.90 -9.78
CA LYS A 218 1.42 -20.71 -8.85
C LYS A 218 -0.08 -20.40 -9.01
N THR A 219 -0.45 -19.12 -8.96
CA THR A 219 -1.83 -18.65 -9.10
C THR A 219 -2.43 -18.96 -10.47
N GLU A 220 -1.66 -18.81 -11.56
CA GLU A 220 -2.09 -19.26 -12.89
C GLU A 220 -2.35 -20.78 -12.89
N LYS A 221 -1.40 -21.59 -12.41
CA LYS A 221 -1.49 -23.05 -12.41
C LYS A 221 -2.63 -23.58 -11.52
N GLU A 222 -2.90 -22.93 -10.40
CA GLU A 222 -3.94 -23.34 -9.43
C GLU A 222 -5.33 -22.77 -9.75
N GLY A 223 -5.44 -21.87 -10.74
CA GLY A 223 -6.70 -21.23 -11.12
C GLY A 223 -7.29 -20.28 -10.08
N ARG A 224 -6.53 -19.97 -9.02
CA ARG A 224 -6.93 -19.14 -7.86
C ARG A 224 -5.71 -18.59 -7.12
N GLY A 225 -5.84 -17.50 -6.37
CA GLY A 225 -4.76 -16.90 -5.57
C GLY A 225 -4.85 -15.38 -5.44
N TYR A 226 -3.79 -14.67 -5.84
CA TYR A 226 -3.64 -13.22 -5.72
C TYR A 226 -2.91 -12.61 -6.94
N PHE A 227 -2.97 -11.29 -7.09
CA PHE A 227 -2.11 -10.54 -7.99
C PHE A 227 -1.24 -9.52 -7.24
N GLU A 228 -0.17 -9.06 -7.87
CA GLU A 228 0.81 -8.11 -7.34
C GLU A 228 0.74 -6.81 -8.15
N ASP A 229 0.30 -5.70 -7.54
CA ASP A 229 0.39 -4.37 -8.14
C ASP A 229 1.78 -3.79 -7.91
N ARG A 230 2.55 -3.64 -9.00
CA ARG A 230 3.96 -3.22 -8.97
C ARG A 230 4.16 -1.70 -9.09
N ARG A 231 3.05 -0.97 -9.29
CA ARG A 231 3.04 0.49 -9.53
C ARG A 231 3.20 1.37 -8.27
N PRO A 232 2.86 0.99 -7.03
CA PRO A 232 3.09 1.86 -5.87
C PRO A 232 4.59 2.07 -5.60
N SER A 233 4.98 3.32 -5.31
CA SER A 233 6.33 3.66 -4.87
C SER A 233 6.57 3.30 -3.40
N SER A 234 7.84 3.32 -2.98
CA SER A 234 8.24 3.14 -1.58
C SER A 234 7.69 4.21 -0.61
N ASN A 235 7.43 5.44 -1.07
CA ASN A 235 6.84 6.53 -0.27
C ASN A 235 5.30 6.58 -0.29
N MET A 236 4.62 5.63 -0.93
CA MET A 236 3.15 5.62 -0.99
C MET A 236 2.51 5.54 0.41
N ASP A 237 1.33 6.15 0.59
CA ASP A 237 0.51 5.98 1.80
C ASP A 237 -0.30 4.68 1.70
N PRO A 238 -0.10 3.69 2.60
CA PRO A 238 -0.84 2.44 2.55
C PRO A 238 -2.33 2.60 2.74
N TYR A 239 -2.82 3.59 3.49
CA TYR A 239 -4.27 3.80 3.63
C TYR A 239 -4.89 4.14 2.28
N VAL A 240 -4.20 4.98 1.51
CA VAL A 240 -4.58 5.37 0.16
C VAL A 240 -4.51 4.16 -0.77
N VAL A 241 -3.35 3.54 -0.94
CA VAL A 241 -3.16 2.47 -1.95
C VAL A 241 -4.04 1.26 -1.68
N THR A 242 -4.12 0.77 -0.44
CA THR A 242 -4.93 -0.41 -0.11
C THR A 242 -6.42 -0.14 -0.31
N SER A 243 -6.94 1.01 0.13
CA SER A 243 -8.35 1.35 -0.02
C SER A 243 -8.73 1.65 -1.47
N MET A 244 -7.83 2.22 -2.29
CA MET A 244 -8.04 2.40 -3.73
C MET A 244 -8.12 1.08 -4.48
N ILE A 245 -7.20 0.13 -4.21
CA ILE A 245 -7.25 -1.20 -4.79
C ILE A 245 -8.57 -1.89 -4.43
N ALA A 246 -8.95 -1.85 -3.15
CA ALA A 246 -10.20 -2.47 -2.70
C ALA A 246 -11.44 -1.81 -3.32
N HIS A 247 -11.52 -0.48 -3.32
CA HIS A 247 -12.63 0.26 -3.92
C HIS A 247 -12.74 -0.01 -5.43
N THR A 248 -11.64 0.11 -6.19
CA THR A 248 -11.66 -0.08 -7.65
C THR A 248 -12.00 -1.52 -8.04
N THR A 249 -11.58 -2.52 -7.24
CA THR A 249 -11.86 -3.93 -7.56
C THR A 249 -13.24 -4.41 -7.10
N LEU A 250 -13.81 -3.84 -6.02
CA LEU A 250 -15.02 -4.37 -5.36
C LEU A 250 -16.23 -3.44 -5.35
N LEU A 251 -16.04 -2.12 -5.31
CA LEU A 251 -17.14 -1.14 -5.18
C LEU A 251 -17.39 -0.32 -6.45
N TRP A 252 -16.35 -0.11 -7.26
CA TRP A 252 -16.46 0.68 -8.48
C TRP A 252 -17.05 -0.13 -9.62
N GLU A 253 -18.10 0.41 -10.25
CA GLU A 253 -18.65 -0.06 -11.51
C GLU A 253 -18.38 0.96 -12.63
N GLN A 254 -18.27 0.46 -13.86
CA GLN A 254 -18.14 1.34 -15.02
C GLN A 254 -19.42 2.17 -15.21
N PRO A 255 -19.32 3.49 -15.43
CA PRO A 255 -20.45 4.34 -15.80
C PRO A 255 -20.91 4.12 -17.25
#